data_AF-A0A3T1BA74-F1
#
_entry.id   AF-A0A3T1BA74-F1
#
_cell.length_a   1.000
_cell.length_b   1.000
_cell.length_c   1.000
_cell.angle_alpha   90.00
_cell.angle_beta   90.00
_cell.angle_gamma   90.00
#
_symmetry.space_group_name_H-M   'P 1'
#
loop_
_entity.id
_entity.type
_entity.pdbx_description
1 polymer ?
#
loop_
_entity_poly.entity_id
_entity_poly.type
_entity_poly.pdbx_seq_one_letter_code
_entity_poly.pdbx_strand_id
1 'polypeptide(L)'
;RYEDPKFVPISWDEALQIVADRLSALRDKGESHRFATLTGRGWGYTDVGLLAEFGKLYGTPNYNLGHSSMCSDASEWVKHAMDGHHAYSAYDYANCNYLLVFGAGFLESFRPFNGNMQKWGIMRTKAAKTKVTVVDVHLNTTGSAADRLLLTKPGTDGALALAMAHVILTEGLWDKNFVGDFLPVVQPKDPDAPRLPEPRFETGKEIDPASFKEIWTVGVAEWWNVELKDRTPEWAEKITGIQAREIVAVAREFATTKPAVALFERGASAHTNGAYNGMAIHALNALTGNMFAKGGLRGYQMKTAWAKLPINYEDY
;
A
#
# COMPACT_ATOMS: atom_id res chain seq x y z
N ARG A 1 13.05 -7.96 -33.28
CA ARG A 1 13.15 -8.45 -34.68
C ARG A 1 12.33 -7.48 -35.52
N TYR A 2 12.94 -6.82 -36.51
CA TYR A 2 12.28 -5.84 -37.39
C TYR A 2 11.82 -6.52 -38.68
N GLU A 3 11.11 -7.63 -38.54
CA GLU A 3 10.66 -8.46 -39.65
C GLU A 3 9.17 -8.21 -39.90
N ASP A 4 8.79 -8.07 -41.17
CA ASP A 4 7.39 -7.98 -41.57
C ASP A 4 6.75 -9.39 -41.49
N PRO A 5 5.72 -9.59 -40.66
CA PRO A 5 5.10 -10.90 -40.48
C PRO A 5 4.31 -11.39 -41.69
N LYS A 6 4.05 -10.53 -42.70
CA LYS A 6 3.29 -10.87 -43.91
C LYS A 6 1.95 -11.56 -43.60
N PHE A 7 1.22 -11.03 -42.62
CA PHE A 7 -0.08 -11.59 -42.23
C PHE A 7 -1.05 -11.66 -43.41
N VAL A 8 -1.80 -12.76 -43.46
CA VAL A 8 -2.89 -12.99 -44.42
C VAL A 8 -4.17 -13.34 -43.65
N PRO A 9 -5.36 -13.01 -44.18
CA PRO A 9 -6.62 -13.35 -43.54
C PRO A 9 -6.88 -14.87 -43.60
N ILE A 10 -7.41 -15.43 -42.52
CA ILE A 10 -7.84 -16.83 -42.39
C ILE A 10 -9.19 -16.89 -41.63
N SER A 11 -9.86 -18.04 -41.67
CA SER A 11 -11.11 -18.24 -40.91
C SER A 11 -10.84 -18.51 -39.42
N TRP A 12 -11.88 -18.40 -38.59
CA TRP A 12 -11.80 -18.76 -37.17
C TRP A 12 -11.51 -20.26 -36.98
N ASP A 13 -12.14 -21.12 -37.76
CA ASP A 13 -11.92 -22.57 -37.69
C ASP A 13 -10.47 -22.92 -38.02
N GLU A 14 -9.90 -22.28 -39.04
CA GLU A 14 -8.49 -22.45 -39.42
C GLU A 14 -7.55 -21.98 -38.30
N ALA A 15 -7.78 -20.79 -37.74
CA ALA A 15 -6.96 -20.24 -36.67
C ALA A 15 -6.97 -21.12 -35.42
N LEU A 16 -8.15 -21.60 -35.01
CA LEU A 16 -8.31 -22.46 -33.84
C LEU A 16 -7.69 -23.84 -34.06
N GLN A 17 -7.84 -24.42 -35.26
CA GLN A 17 -7.21 -25.70 -35.59
C GLN A 17 -5.68 -25.61 -35.54
N ILE A 18 -5.07 -24.53 -36.08
CA ILE A 18 -3.62 -24.30 -36.00
C ILE A 18 -3.12 -24.29 -34.56
N VAL A 19 -3.87 -23.64 -33.65
CA VAL A 19 -3.51 -23.59 -32.22
C VAL A 19 -3.71 -24.97 -31.57
N ALA A 20 -4.84 -25.63 -31.83
CA ALA A 20 -5.16 -26.94 -31.29
C ALA A 20 -4.11 -27.99 -31.68
N ASP A 21 -3.70 -28.04 -32.95
CA ASP A 21 -2.69 -29.00 -33.44
C ASP A 21 -1.35 -28.82 -32.73
N ARG A 22 -0.93 -27.56 -32.49
CA ARG A 22 0.30 -27.25 -31.75
C ARG A 22 0.21 -27.68 -30.29
N LEU A 23 -0.94 -27.44 -29.65
CA LEU A 23 -1.18 -27.83 -28.26
C LEU A 23 -1.20 -29.36 -28.11
N SER A 24 -1.87 -30.07 -29.02
CA SER A 24 -1.89 -31.54 -29.05
C SER A 24 -0.50 -32.11 -29.25
N ALA A 25 0.28 -31.58 -30.21
CA ALA A 25 1.64 -32.04 -30.46
C ALA A 25 2.59 -31.86 -29.25
N LEU A 26 2.40 -30.81 -28.45
CA LEU A 26 3.13 -30.65 -27.17
C LEU A 26 2.66 -31.68 -26.14
N ARG A 27 1.35 -31.92 -26.04
CA ARG A 27 0.76 -32.87 -25.10
C ARG A 27 1.18 -34.31 -25.39
N ASP A 28 1.13 -34.73 -26.65
CA ASP A 28 1.52 -36.08 -27.10
C ASP A 28 3.00 -36.40 -26.81
N LYS A 29 3.85 -35.36 -26.77
CA LYS A 29 5.27 -35.48 -26.41
C LYS A 29 5.54 -35.40 -24.90
N GLY A 30 4.52 -35.17 -24.07
CA GLY A 30 4.69 -34.91 -22.63
C GLY A 30 5.32 -33.54 -22.33
N GLU A 31 5.23 -32.59 -23.26
CA GLU A 31 5.88 -31.27 -23.19
C GLU A 31 4.88 -30.12 -22.97
N SER A 32 3.68 -30.40 -22.43
CA SER A 32 2.62 -29.41 -22.18
C SER A 32 3.09 -28.18 -21.38
N HIS A 33 4.06 -28.37 -20.48
CA HIS A 33 4.67 -27.28 -19.69
C HIS A 33 5.35 -26.19 -20.52
N ARG A 34 5.67 -26.44 -21.80
CA ARG A 34 6.29 -25.46 -22.71
C ARG A 34 5.28 -24.45 -23.26
N PHE A 35 3.99 -24.71 -23.14
CA PHE A 35 2.94 -23.75 -23.48
C PHE A 35 2.76 -22.75 -22.35
N ALA A 36 2.62 -21.47 -22.70
CA ALA A 36 2.32 -20.40 -21.77
C ALA A 36 1.25 -19.47 -22.32
N THR A 37 0.41 -18.97 -21.44
CA THR A 37 -0.53 -17.87 -21.72
C THR A 37 -0.03 -16.61 -21.05
N LEU A 38 0.00 -15.52 -21.81
CA LEU A 38 0.37 -14.20 -21.32
C LEU A 38 -0.88 -13.34 -21.25
N THR A 39 -1.17 -12.76 -20.08
CA THR A 39 -2.39 -11.98 -19.88
C THR A 39 -2.10 -10.51 -19.68
N GLY A 40 -2.66 -9.70 -20.58
CA GLY A 40 -2.74 -8.25 -20.43
C GLY A 40 -3.92 -7.87 -19.54
N ARG A 41 -4.72 -6.90 -19.97
CA ARG A 41 -5.94 -6.53 -19.25
C ARG A 41 -6.90 -7.72 -19.21
N GLY A 42 -7.33 -8.08 -18.00
CA GLY A 42 -8.54 -8.87 -17.84
C GLY A 42 -9.01 -8.94 -16.39
N TRP A 43 -10.33 -9.07 -16.21
CA TRP A 43 -10.97 -9.08 -14.89
C TRP A 43 -12.14 -10.05 -14.86
N GLY A 44 -12.22 -10.84 -13.78
CA GLY A 44 -13.33 -11.76 -13.53
C GLY A 44 -13.24 -13.08 -14.30
N TYR A 45 -14.27 -13.91 -14.11
CA TYR A 45 -14.32 -15.28 -14.66
C TYR A 45 -14.48 -15.34 -16.17
N THR A 46 -15.10 -14.35 -16.82
CA THR A 46 -15.33 -14.35 -18.27
C THR A 46 -14.09 -13.98 -19.10
N ASP A 47 -12.98 -13.70 -18.43
CA ASP A 47 -11.73 -13.24 -19.06
C ASP A 47 -10.58 -14.15 -18.59
N VAL A 48 -9.74 -13.68 -17.66
CA VAL A 48 -8.60 -14.45 -17.15
C VAL A 48 -8.98 -15.56 -16.16
N GLY A 49 -10.20 -15.53 -15.60
CA GLY A 49 -10.58 -16.41 -14.51
C GLY A 49 -10.83 -17.88 -14.88
N LEU A 50 -10.78 -18.26 -16.16
CA LEU A 50 -10.81 -19.67 -16.62
C LEU A 50 -9.42 -20.24 -16.90
N LEU A 51 -8.39 -19.39 -16.89
CA LEU A 51 -7.06 -19.80 -17.33
C LEU A 51 -6.42 -20.78 -16.36
N ALA A 52 -6.73 -20.68 -15.06
CA ALA A 52 -6.27 -21.63 -14.06
C ALA A 52 -6.81 -23.04 -14.31
N GLU A 53 -8.11 -23.16 -14.57
CA GLU A 53 -8.78 -24.41 -14.91
C GLU A 53 -8.26 -24.97 -16.22
N PHE A 54 -8.10 -24.13 -17.26
CA PHE A 54 -7.48 -24.53 -18.51
C PHE A 54 -6.05 -25.07 -18.30
N GLY A 55 -5.24 -24.37 -17.50
CA GLY A 55 -3.87 -24.78 -17.18
C GLY A 55 -3.80 -26.17 -16.56
N LYS A 56 -4.68 -26.44 -15.58
CA LYS A 56 -4.79 -27.74 -14.93
C LYS A 56 -5.21 -28.84 -15.91
N LEU A 57 -6.26 -28.60 -16.71
CA LEU A 57 -6.78 -29.56 -17.70
C LEU A 57 -5.77 -29.89 -18.80
N TYR A 58 -5.05 -28.87 -19.28
CA TYR A 58 -4.06 -29.04 -20.33
C TYR A 58 -2.73 -29.62 -19.79
N GLY A 59 -2.43 -29.38 -18.51
CA GLY A 59 -1.18 -29.81 -17.88
C GLY A 59 -0.03 -28.82 -18.05
N THR A 60 -0.29 -27.51 -17.99
CA THR A 60 0.76 -26.47 -17.94
C THR A 60 0.71 -25.68 -16.63
N PRO A 61 1.85 -25.45 -15.96
CA PRO A 61 1.92 -24.50 -14.84
C PRO A 61 1.94 -23.04 -15.31
N ASN A 62 2.23 -22.78 -16.58
CA ASN A 62 2.41 -21.43 -17.14
C ASN A 62 1.08 -20.86 -17.66
N TYR A 63 0.00 -21.11 -16.92
CA TYR A 63 -1.37 -20.85 -17.35
C TYR A 63 -1.83 -19.41 -17.16
N ASN A 64 -1.07 -18.59 -16.43
CA ASN A 64 -1.40 -17.17 -16.27
C ASN A 64 -0.14 -16.37 -15.97
N LEU A 65 0.73 -16.20 -16.96
CA LEU A 65 1.82 -15.22 -16.89
C LEU A 65 1.23 -13.82 -17.05
N GLY A 66 0.65 -13.32 -15.96
CA GLY A 66 -0.07 -12.05 -15.93
C GLY A 66 0.79 -10.83 -15.63
N HIS A 67 0.18 -9.67 -15.78
CA HIS A 67 0.84 -8.36 -15.63
C HIS A 67 0.79 -7.78 -14.20
N SER A 68 0.25 -8.50 -13.22
CA SER A 68 -0.03 -7.99 -11.87
C SER A 68 1.23 -7.51 -11.15
N SER A 69 2.34 -8.24 -11.31
CA SER A 69 3.66 -7.95 -10.74
C SER A 69 4.26 -6.65 -11.29
N MET A 70 3.89 -6.27 -12.51
CA MET A 70 4.26 -4.99 -13.14
C MET A 70 3.25 -3.86 -12.83
N CYS A 71 2.11 -4.20 -12.22
CA CYS A 71 1.03 -3.28 -11.92
C CYS A 71 1.07 -2.83 -10.45
N SER A 72 0.69 -3.72 -9.53
CA SER A 72 0.37 -3.33 -8.15
C SER A 72 0.60 -4.39 -7.07
N ASP A 73 1.15 -5.57 -7.40
CA ASP A 73 1.29 -6.67 -6.42
C ASP A 73 2.07 -6.26 -5.18
N ALA A 74 3.10 -5.42 -5.32
CA ALA A 74 3.84 -4.91 -4.17
C ALA A 74 2.92 -4.16 -3.19
N SER A 75 1.97 -3.37 -3.70
CA SER A 75 1.02 -2.60 -2.89
C SER A 75 0.00 -3.50 -2.20
N GLU A 76 -0.47 -4.56 -2.86
CA GLU A 76 -1.41 -5.54 -2.27
C GLU A 76 -0.73 -6.45 -1.25
N TRP A 77 0.49 -6.89 -1.54
CA TRP A 77 1.31 -7.68 -0.64
C TRP A 77 1.61 -6.94 0.67
N VAL A 78 1.90 -5.64 0.60
CA VAL A 78 2.09 -4.82 1.80
C VAL A 78 0.87 -4.85 2.71
N LYS A 79 -0.33 -4.69 2.15
CA LYS A 79 -1.57 -4.72 2.95
C LYS A 79 -1.80 -6.12 3.50
N HIS A 80 -1.56 -7.16 2.71
CA HIS A 80 -1.62 -8.54 3.19
C HIS A 80 -0.68 -8.79 4.37
N ALA A 81 0.56 -8.32 4.29
CA ALA A 81 1.56 -8.48 5.34
C ALA A 81 1.24 -7.66 6.60
N MET A 82 0.66 -6.46 6.46
CA MET A 82 0.45 -5.53 7.57
C MET A 82 -0.91 -5.68 8.25
N ASP A 83 -1.95 -6.09 7.52
CA ASP A 83 -3.34 -6.13 8.02
C ASP A 83 -4.14 -7.34 7.51
N GLY A 84 -3.51 -8.26 6.78
CA GLY A 84 -4.14 -9.49 6.29
C GLY A 84 -4.86 -9.36 4.95
N HIS A 85 -5.07 -8.15 4.41
CA HIS A 85 -5.88 -7.97 3.20
C HIS A 85 -5.04 -7.90 1.92
N HIS A 86 -5.05 -8.97 1.13
CA HIS A 86 -4.49 -8.99 -0.21
C HIS A 86 -5.44 -8.36 -1.23
N ALA A 87 -5.61 -7.04 -1.12
CA ALA A 87 -6.51 -6.27 -1.95
C ALA A 87 -6.11 -4.80 -1.99
N TYR A 88 -6.77 -4.07 -2.86
CA TYR A 88 -6.68 -2.63 -2.91
C TYR A 88 -7.43 -1.94 -1.77
N SER A 89 -6.91 -0.82 -1.26
CA SER A 89 -7.58 -0.04 -0.21
C SER A 89 -8.77 0.75 -0.76
N ALA A 90 -9.79 0.90 0.07
CA ALA A 90 -10.93 1.78 -0.13
C ALA A 90 -10.92 2.87 0.96
N TYR A 91 -10.63 4.10 0.58
CA TYR A 91 -10.51 5.24 1.50
C TYR A 91 -11.78 6.09 1.49
N ASP A 92 -12.13 6.66 2.65
CA ASP A 92 -13.29 7.53 2.83
C ASP A 92 -12.95 9.01 2.65
N TYR A 93 -12.51 9.37 1.44
CA TYR A 93 -12.04 10.72 1.12
C TYR A 93 -13.04 11.85 1.46
N ALA A 94 -14.34 11.59 1.34
CA ALA A 94 -15.37 12.61 1.62
C ALA A 94 -15.34 13.10 3.08
N ASN A 95 -14.96 12.22 4.02
CA ASN A 95 -14.90 12.53 5.45
C ASN A 95 -13.46 12.81 5.93
N CYS A 96 -12.46 12.65 5.06
CA CYS A 96 -11.04 12.86 5.38
C CYS A 96 -10.70 14.34 5.52
N ASN A 97 -10.03 14.76 6.59
CA ASN A 97 -9.58 16.14 6.82
C ASN A 97 -8.10 16.36 6.43
N TYR A 98 -7.30 15.30 6.33
CA TYR A 98 -5.92 15.37 5.85
C TYR A 98 -5.58 14.19 4.93
N LEU A 99 -5.24 14.49 3.67
CA LEU A 99 -4.85 13.50 2.67
C LEU A 99 -3.35 13.62 2.38
N LEU A 100 -2.60 12.58 2.72
CA LEU A 100 -1.18 12.43 2.43
C LEU A 100 -1.00 11.43 1.27
N VAL A 101 -0.45 11.87 0.15
CA VAL A 101 -0.37 11.11 -1.09
C VAL A 101 1.09 10.78 -1.41
N PHE A 102 1.46 9.50 -1.47
CA PHE A 102 2.80 9.06 -1.89
C PHE A 102 2.78 8.44 -3.29
N GLY A 103 3.37 9.14 -4.25
CA GLY A 103 3.63 8.62 -5.61
C GLY A 103 2.40 8.15 -6.38
N ALA A 104 1.22 8.71 -6.06
CA ALA A 104 -0.04 8.37 -6.70
C ALA A 104 -0.66 9.59 -7.38
N GLY A 105 -0.93 9.47 -8.68
CA GLY A 105 -1.60 10.51 -9.47
C GLY A 105 -3.10 10.56 -9.17
N PHE A 106 -3.48 11.04 -7.99
CA PHE A 106 -4.86 11.07 -7.48
C PHE A 106 -5.87 11.67 -8.48
N LEU A 107 -5.47 12.76 -9.17
CA LEU A 107 -6.27 13.53 -10.12
C LEU A 107 -5.98 13.22 -11.60
N GLU A 108 -5.21 12.17 -11.91
CA GLU A 108 -4.77 11.90 -13.29
C GLU A 108 -4.78 10.41 -13.68
N SER A 109 -4.51 9.50 -12.74
CA SER A 109 -4.34 8.08 -13.05
C SER A 109 -4.82 7.12 -11.95
N PHE A 110 -5.07 7.64 -10.75
CA PHE A 110 -5.43 6.80 -9.61
C PHE A 110 -6.89 6.36 -9.64
N ARG A 111 -7.15 5.19 -9.05
CA ARG A 111 -8.40 4.46 -9.15
C ARG A 111 -9.25 4.61 -7.88
N PRO A 112 -10.60 4.67 -8.01
CA PRO A 112 -11.36 4.88 -9.24
C PRO A 112 -11.32 6.37 -9.64
N PHE A 113 -10.82 6.68 -10.84
CA PHE A 113 -10.56 8.06 -11.29
C PHE A 113 -11.78 8.99 -11.17
N ASN A 114 -12.91 8.60 -11.76
CA ASN A 114 -14.15 9.40 -11.70
C ASN A 114 -14.64 9.61 -10.26
N GLY A 115 -14.50 8.58 -9.42
CA GLY A 115 -14.85 8.67 -7.99
C GLY A 115 -13.94 9.65 -7.26
N ASN A 116 -12.63 9.56 -7.49
CA ASN A 116 -11.63 10.44 -6.90
C ASN A 116 -11.86 11.91 -7.28
N MET A 117 -12.20 12.19 -8.55
CA MET A 117 -12.55 13.56 -8.99
C MET A 117 -13.76 14.13 -8.25
N GLN A 118 -14.84 13.34 -8.08
CA GLN A 118 -16.01 13.78 -7.31
C GLN A 118 -15.66 14.01 -5.84
N LYS A 119 -14.87 13.10 -5.25
CA LYS A 119 -14.43 13.24 -3.85
C LYS A 119 -13.50 14.43 -3.67
N TRP A 120 -12.68 14.78 -4.66
CA TRP A 120 -11.88 16.00 -4.65
C TRP A 120 -12.75 17.24 -4.51
N GLY A 121 -13.83 17.35 -5.32
CA GLY A 121 -14.79 18.45 -5.18
C GLY A 121 -15.37 18.57 -3.77
N ILE A 122 -15.74 17.45 -3.15
CA ILE A 122 -16.23 17.42 -1.76
C ILE A 122 -15.14 17.86 -0.78
N MET A 123 -13.94 17.27 -0.88
CA MET A 123 -12.80 17.56 -0.01
C MET A 123 -12.44 19.05 0.00
N ARG A 124 -12.54 19.73 -1.15
CA ARG A 124 -12.19 21.15 -1.29
C ARG A 124 -13.31 22.13 -0.94
N THR A 125 -14.56 21.68 -0.83
CA THR A 125 -15.74 22.56 -0.60
C THR A 125 -16.45 22.32 0.73
N LYS A 126 -16.23 21.20 1.41
CA LYS A 126 -16.79 20.97 2.75
C LYS A 126 -16.27 21.99 3.78
N ALA A 127 -17.01 22.14 4.88
CA ALA A 127 -16.71 23.13 5.93
C ALA A 127 -15.28 22.98 6.49
N ALA A 128 -14.90 21.77 6.92
CA ALA A 128 -13.53 21.42 7.26
C ALA A 128 -12.80 20.96 5.99
N LYS A 129 -12.29 21.91 5.20
CA LYS A 129 -11.58 21.61 3.95
C LYS A 129 -10.44 20.63 4.19
N THR A 130 -10.38 19.59 3.36
CA THR A 130 -9.31 18.60 3.43
C THR A 130 -7.99 19.25 3.02
N LYS A 131 -7.00 19.19 3.92
CA LYS A 131 -5.63 19.56 3.60
C LYS A 131 -4.97 18.42 2.84
N VAL A 132 -4.28 18.74 1.74
CA VAL A 132 -3.66 17.74 0.86
C VAL A 132 -2.16 17.99 0.79
N THR A 133 -1.38 16.98 1.16
CA THR A 133 0.07 16.95 0.99
C THR A 133 0.43 15.83 0.03
N VAL A 134 1.18 16.17 -1.03
CA VAL A 134 1.67 15.23 -2.03
C VAL A 134 3.17 15.04 -1.85
N VAL A 135 3.62 13.80 -1.85
CA VAL A 135 5.01 13.38 -1.88
C VAL A 135 5.24 12.71 -3.24
N ASP A 136 6.11 13.30 -4.06
CA ASP A 136 6.38 12.80 -5.40
C ASP A 136 7.81 13.18 -5.84
N VAL A 137 8.25 12.66 -6.98
CA VAL A 137 9.59 12.96 -7.55
C VAL A 137 9.53 14.11 -8.56
N HIS A 138 8.34 14.51 -8.98
CA HIS A 138 8.12 15.63 -9.90
C HIS A 138 6.80 16.36 -9.62
N LEU A 139 6.65 17.56 -10.16
CA LEU A 139 5.37 18.26 -10.17
C LEU A 139 4.41 17.57 -11.16
N ASN A 140 3.27 17.08 -10.67
CA ASN A 140 2.20 16.48 -11.46
C ASN A 140 0.85 17.22 -11.23
N THR A 141 -0.24 16.75 -11.84
CA THR A 141 -1.55 17.41 -11.73
C THR A 141 -2.05 17.42 -10.28
N THR A 142 -1.78 16.36 -9.53
CA THR A 142 -2.20 16.25 -8.12
C THR A 142 -1.40 17.20 -7.24
N GLY A 143 -0.08 17.22 -7.38
CA GLY A 143 0.82 18.11 -6.65
C GLY A 143 0.56 19.58 -6.94
N SER A 144 0.20 19.94 -8.18
CA SER A 144 -0.15 21.30 -8.57
C SER A 144 -1.43 21.83 -7.90
N ALA A 145 -2.32 20.92 -7.50
CA ALA A 145 -3.59 21.24 -6.84
C ALA A 145 -3.56 21.05 -5.31
N ALA A 146 -2.45 20.54 -4.77
CA ALA A 146 -2.27 20.25 -3.34
C ALA A 146 -1.94 21.51 -2.53
N ASP A 147 -2.15 21.46 -1.22
CA ASP A 147 -1.73 22.53 -0.32
C ASP A 147 -0.22 22.48 -0.02
N ARG A 148 0.39 21.30 -0.18
CA ARG A 148 1.84 21.10 -0.10
C ARG A 148 2.30 20.04 -1.09
N LEU A 149 3.41 20.30 -1.77
CA LEU A 149 4.17 19.30 -2.54
C LEU A 149 5.55 19.15 -1.91
N LEU A 150 5.92 17.92 -1.58
CA LEU A 150 7.25 17.52 -1.15
C LEU A 150 7.92 16.73 -2.28
N LEU A 151 9.01 17.28 -2.82
CA LEU A 151 9.80 16.60 -3.83
C LEU A 151 10.82 15.69 -3.16
N THR A 152 10.59 14.38 -3.22
CA THR A 152 11.47 13.35 -2.66
C THR A 152 12.38 12.76 -3.73
N LYS A 153 13.53 12.20 -3.34
CA LYS A 153 14.34 11.39 -4.26
C LYS A 153 13.64 10.06 -4.57
N PRO A 154 13.70 9.53 -5.81
CA PRO A 154 13.07 8.26 -6.16
C PRO A 154 13.47 7.11 -5.21
N GLY A 155 12.46 6.36 -4.74
CA GLY A 155 12.66 5.19 -3.88
C GLY A 155 12.95 5.49 -2.41
N THR A 156 12.88 6.76 -1.99
CA THR A 156 13.17 7.18 -0.60
C THR A 156 11.93 7.50 0.24
N ASP A 157 10.74 7.21 -0.27
CA ASP A 157 9.44 7.44 0.39
C ASP A 157 9.36 6.81 1.80
N GLY A 158 9.93 5.61 1.95
CA GLY A 158 9.99 4.92 3.24
C GLY A 158 10.79 5.69 4.28
N ALA A 159 11.88 6.37 3.90
CA ALA A 159 12.66 7.18 4.85
C ALA A 159 11.85 8.38 5.37
N LEU A 160 11.05 9.03 4.51
CA LEU A 160 10.14 10.08 4.93
C LEU A 160 9.08 9.53 5.90
N ALA A 161 8.44 8.41 5.56
CA ALA A 161 7.40 7.81 6.39
C ALA A 161 7.93 7.32 7.75
N LEU A 162 9.13 6.73 7.79
CA LEU A 162 9.79 6.32 9.04
C LEU A 162 10.11 7.51 9.93
N ALA A 163 10.59 8.62 9.36
CA ALA A 163 10.86 9.82 10.17
C ALA A 163 9.59 10.51 10.65
N MET A 164 8.50 10.45 9.88
CA MET A 164 7.18 10.85 10.37
C MET A 164 6.72 9.97 11.54
N ALA A 165 6.85 8.64 11.43
CA ALA A 165 6.50 7.71 12.51
C ALA A 165 7.33 7.97 13.77
N HIS A 166 8.64 8.23 13.62
CA HIS A 166 9.51 8.63 14.72
C HIS A 166 8.97 9.86 15.45
N VAL A 167 8.67 10.94 14.73
CA VAL A 167 8.12 12.18 15.32
C VAL A 167 6.80 11.88 16.06
N ILE A 168 5.89 11.13 15.43
CA ILE A 168 4.60 10.78 16.02
C ILE A 168 4.78 10.04 17.36
N LEU A 169 5.72 9.10 17.44
CA LEU A 169 6.01 8.36 18.66
C LEU A 169 6.73 9.23 19.71
N THR A 170 7.76 9.98 19.33
CA THR A 170 8.50 10.82 20.29
C THR A 170 7.67 11.96 20.87
N GLU A 171 6.67 12.44 20.14
CA GLU A 171 5.79 13.53 20.58
C GLU A 171 4.49 13.04 21.24
N GLY A 172 4.28 11.72 21.37
CA GLY A 172 3.06 11.22 22.01
C GLY A 172 1.79 11.36 21.18
N LEU A 173 1.90 11.48 19.85
CA LEU A 173 0.79 11.83 18.94
C LEU A 173 0.08 10.61 18.34
N TRP A 174 0.47 9.39 18.70
CA TRP A 174 -0.18 8.18 18.20
C TRP A 174 -1.57 8.01 18.83
N ASP A 175 -2.44 7.26 18.15
CA ASP A 175 -3.78 6.95 18.67
C ASP A 175 -3.70 5.84 19.72
N LYS A 176 -3.82 6.24 20.99
CA LYS A 176 -3.70 5.31 22.13
C LYS A 176 -4.83 4.29 22.22
N ASN A 177 -6.00 4.56 21.62
CA ASN A 177 -7.13 3.62 21.63
C ASN A 177 -6.95 2.52 20.57
N PHE A 178 -6.26 2.83 19.48
CA PHE A 178 -5.94 1.88 18.42
C PHE A 178 -4.64 1.12 18.70
N VAL A 179 -3.56 1.85 18.97
CA VAL A 179 -2.22 1.29 19.15
C VAL A 179 -2.06 0.69 20.54
N GLY A 180 -2.49 1.40 21.57
CA GLY A 180 -2.13 1.12 22.96
C GLY A 180 -1.19 2.19 23.55
N ASP A 181 -0.67 1.94 24.75
CA ASP A 181 0.17 2.89 25.48
C ASP A 181 1.11 2.17 26.44
N PHE A 182 2.06 2.90 27.00
CA PHE A 182 2.93 2.41 28.06
C PHE A 182 2.13 2.02 29.32
N LEU A 183 2.59 0.97 30.00
CA LEU A 183 2.10 0.60 31.31
C LEU A 183 2.43 1.69 32.34
N PRO A 184 1.53 1.98 33.29
CA PRO A 184 1.82 2.94 34.36
C PRO A 184 3.07 2.56 35.16
N VAL A 185 3.94 3.53 35.42
CA VAL A 185 5.12 3.32 36.27
C VAL A 185 4.72 3.35 37.74
N VAL A 186 5.09 2.30 38.48
CA VAL A 186 4.89 2.23 39.93
C VAL A 186 5.90 3.16 40.60
N GLN A 187 5.39 4.22 41.23
CA GLN A 187 6.23 5.18 41.94
C GLN A 187 6.81 4.56 43.23
N PRO A 188 8.02 4.97 43.65
CA PRO A 188 8.60 4.54 44.91
C PRO A 188 7.65 4.81 46.10
N LYS A 189 7.63 3.89 47.07
CA LYS A 189 6.82 4.04 48.31
C LYS A 189 7.44 5.05 49.30
N ASP A 190 8.74 5.27 49.19
CA ASP A 190 9.48 6.24 49.99
C ASP A 190 9.15 7.66 49.48
N PRO A 191 8.57 8.54 50.33
CA PRO A 191 8.22 9.90 49.93
C PRO A 191 9.43 10.79 49.63
N ASP A 192 10.63 10.43 50.10
CA ASP A 192 11.86 11.18 49.84
C ASP A 192 12.60 10.69 48.59
N ALA A 193 12.16 9.57 47.99
CA ALA A 193 12.75 9.05 46.76
C ALA A 193 12.34 9.89 45.52
N PRO A 194 13.25 10.13 44.56
CA PRO A 194 12.92 10.83 43.33
C PRO A 194 11.79 10.13 42.55
N ARG A 195 10.84 10.92 42.03
CA ARG A 195 9.77 10.41 41.16
C ARG A 195 10.38 9.81 39.89
N LEU A 196 9.93 8.62 39.53
CA LEU A 196 10.31 8.00 38.26
C LEU A 196 9.63 8.74 37.10
N PRO A 197 10.34 8.99 35.98
CA PRO A 197 9.78 9.69 34.83
C PRO A 197 8.66 8.86 34.20
N GLU A 198 7.69 9.54 33.60
CA GLU A 198 6.69 8.87 32.80
C GLU A 198 7.36 8.22 31.56
N PRO A 199 6.96 7.00 31.20
CA PRO A 199 7.55 6.27 30.10
C PRO A 199 7.17 6.92 28.76
N ARG A 200 8.13 6.98 27.85
CA ARG A 200 7.99 7.60 26.54
C ARG A 200 9.02 7.05 25.56
N PHE A 201 8.73 7.17 24.27
CA PHE A 201 9.72 6.94 23.22
C PHE A 201 10.72 8.11 23.22
N GLU A 202 12.01 7.82 23.41
CA GLU A 202 13.07 8.83 23.41
C GLU A 202 14.11 8.50 22.34
N THR A 203 14.39 9.45 21.44
CA THR A 203 15.36 9.28 20.35
C THR A 203 16.66 8.61 20.80
N GLY A 204 17.05 7.55 20.10
CA GLY A 204 18.27 6.77 20.37
C GLY A 204 18.20 5.85 21.60
N LYS A 205 17.09 5.81 22.35
CA LYS A 205 16.93 4.94 23.51
C LYS A 205 15.96 3.80 23.23
N GLU A 206 16.37 2.60 23.59
CA GLU A 206 15.50 1.43 23.58
C GLU A 206 14.54 1.46 24.77
N ILE A 207 13.40 0.81 24.61
CA ILE A 207 12.42 0.56 25.67
C ILE A 207 12.34 -0.94 25.93
N ASP A 208 11.87 -1.34 27.10
CA ASP A 208 11.45 -2.73 27.33
C ASP A 208 10.11 -2.96 26.60
N PRO A 209 10.01 -3.87 25.63
CA PRO A 209 8.74 -4.16 24.95
C PRO A 209 7.62 -4.55 25.92
N ALA A 210 7.94 -5.20 27.04
CA ALA A 210 6.95 -5.56 28.06
C ALA A 210 6.35 -4.34 28.78
N SER A 211 6.99 -3.17 28.68
CA SER A 211 6.48 -1.90 29.23
C SER A 211 5.42 -1.23 28.35
N PHE A 212 5.18 -1.72 27.13
CA PHE A 212 4.22 -1.17 26.19
C PHE A 212 3.09 -2.17 25.92
N LYS A 213 1.84 -1.77 26.17
CA LYS A 213 0.69 -2.64 25.98
C LYS A 213 -0.06 -2.25 24.72
N GLU A 214 -0.01 -3.10 23.71
CA GLU A 214 -0.72 -2.91 22.45
C GLU A 214 -2.19 -3.37 22.51
N ILE A 215 -3.02 -2.83 21.60
CA ILE A 215 -4.46 -3.16 21.50
C ILE A 215 -4.78 -3.83 20.15
N TRP A 216 -4.69 -3.08 19.06
CA TRP A 216 -4.98 -3.56 17.70
C TRP A 216 -3.73 -3.67 16.81
N THR A 217 -2.57 -3.32 17.35
CA THR A 217 -1.26 -3.43 16.70
C THR A 217 -0.44 -4.56 17.34
N VAL A 218 0.63 -4.95 16.65
CA VAL A 218 1.66 -5.83 17.19
C VAL A 218 3.03 -5.35 16.74
N GLY A 219 3.99 -5.33 17.65
CA GLY A 219 5.40 -5.07 17.33
C GLY A 219 5.81 -3.61 17.35
N VAL A 220 5.00 -2.67 17.88
CA VAL A 220 5.38 -1.23 17.88
C VAL A 220 6.63 -0.97 18.73
N ALA A 221 6.75 -1.61 19.89
CA ALA A 221 7.93 -1.45 20.75
C ALA A 221 9.19 -2.11 20.15
N GLU A 222 9.05 -3.28 19.55
CA GLU A 222 10.12 -3.96 18.83
C GLU A 222 10.56 -3.16 17.61
N TRP A 223 9.62 -2.61 16.84
CA TRP A 223 9.91 -1.75 15.70
C TRP A 223 10.64 -0.48 16.12
N TRP A 224 10.27 0.10 17.27
CA TRP A 224 11.01 1.21 17.87
C TRP A 224 12.47 0.84 18.14
N ASN A 225 12.70 -0.26 18.85
CA ASN A 225 14.03 -0.71 19.24
C ASN A 225 14.89 -1.09 18.04
N VAL A 226 14.32 -1.80 17.05
CA VAL A 226 15.09 -2.28 15.90
C VAL A 226 15.39 -1.16 14.90
N GLU A 227 14.43 -0.27 14.67
CA GLU A 227 14.48 0.63 13.52
C GLU A 227 14.17 2.10 13.88
N LEU A 228 12.99 2.41 14.44
CA LEU A 228 12.51 3.80 14.49
C LEU A 228 13.27 4.73 15.42
N LYS A 229 13.91 4.23 16.50
CA LYS A 229 14.55 5.11 17.50
C LYS A 229 15.60 6.06 16.93
N ASP A 230 16.18 5.70 15.78
CA ASP A 230 17.25 6.45 15.10
C ASP A 230 16.78 7.10 13.78
N ARG A 231 15.48 7.03 13.45
CA ARG A 231 14.91 7.57 12.20
C ARG A 231 14.47 9.01 12.38
N THR A 232 15.39 9.89 12.74
CA THR A 232 15.06 11.31 12.99
C THR A 232 14.73 12.07 11.70
N PRO A 233 14.06 13.23 11.78
CA PRO A 233 13.87 14.11 10.63
C PRO A 233 15.18 14.49 9.92
N GLU A 234 16.27 14.72 10.66
CA GLU A 234 17.59 15.07 10.10
C GLU A 234 18.25 13.88 9.39
N TRP A 235 17.98 12.66 9.85
CA TRP A 235 18.38 11.44 9.14
C TRP A 235 17.65 11.33 7.79
N ALA A 236 16.33 11.51 7.79
CA ALA A 236 15.54 11.44 6.57
C ALA A 236 15.84 12.57 5.60
N GLU A 237 16.20 13.77 6.07
CA GLU A 237 16.59 14.90 5.22
C GLU A 237 17.79 14.56 4.32
N LYS A 238 18.81 13.90 4.88
CA LYS A 238 19.99 13.49 4.12
C LYS A 238 19.65 12.50 2.99
N ILE A 239 18.67 11.62 3.24
CA ILE A 239 18.25 10.58 2.30
C ILE A 239 17.33 11.18 1.24
N THR A 240 16.21 11.77 1.68
CA THR A 240 15.10 12.21 0.83
C THR A 240 15.36 13.55 0.14
N GLY A 241 16.19 14.42 0.73
CA GLY A 241 16.33 15.82 0.33
C GLY A 241 15.21 16.73 0.87
N ILE A 242 14.23 16.21 1.62
CA ILE A 242 13.17 16.99 2.24
C ILE A 242 13.68 17.54 3.58
N GLN A 243 13.55 18.84 3.79
CA GLN A 243 14.05 19.51 4.99
C GLN A 243 13.40 18.94 6.26
N ALA A 244 14.19 18.70 7.32
CA ALA A 244 13.71 18.12 8.57
C ALA A 244 12.49 18.86 9.16
N ARG A 245 12.46 20.20 9.05
CA ARG A 245 11.32 21.00 9.50
C ARG A 245 10.01 20.67 8.77
N GLU A 246 10.08 20.32 7.48
CA GLU A 246 8.92 19.94 6.69
C GLU A 246 8.42 18.56 7.11
N ILE A 247 9.34 17.62 7.38
CA ILE A 247 9.02 16.29 7.88
C ILE A 247 8.26 16.39 9.21
N VAL A 248 8.79 17.17 10.16
CA VAL A 248 8.15 17.43 11.46
C VAL A 248 6.77 18.06 11.27
N ALA A 249 6.66 19.07 10.40
CA ALA A 249 5.39 19.74 10.13
C ALA A 249 4.34 18.77 9.57
N VAL A 250 4.68 17.99 8.53
CA VAL A 250 3.75 17.02 7.94
C VAL A 250 3.40 15.92 8.94
N ALA A 251 4.34 15.42 9.74
CA ALA A 251 4.07 14.41 10.77
C ALA A 251 3.04 14.90 11.80
N ARG A 252 3.25 16.11 12.35
CA ARG A 252 2.33 16.74 13.31
C ARG A 252 0.97 17.00 12.69
N GLU A 253 0.93 17.56 11.50
CA GLU A 253 -0.32 17.86 10.80
C GLU A 253 -1.11 16.58 10.50
N PHE A 254 -0.46 15.54 9.99
CA PHE A 254 -1.08 14.24 9.72
C PHE A 254 -1.61 13.58 11.00
N ALA A 255 -0.84 13.63 12.09
CA ALA A 255 -1.23 13.01 13.35
C ALA A 255 -2.35 13.76 14.07
N THR A 256 -2.42 15.09 13.96
CA THR A 256 -3.39 15.91 14.70
C THR A 256 -4.64 16.28 13.89
N THR A 257 -4.57 16.29 12.56
CA THR A 257 -5.72 16.61 11.69
C THR A 257 -6.54 15.36 11.39
N LYS A 258 -7.48 15.03 12.27
CA LYS A 258 -8.32 13.84 12.13
C LYS A 258 -9.65 14.14 11.43
N PRO A 259 -10.22 13.19 10.66
CA PRO A 259 -9.61 11.94 10.20
C PRO A 259 -8.54 12.18 9.12
N ALA A 260 -7.56 11.29 8.98
CA ALA A 260 -6.51 11.41 7.96
C ALA A 260 -6.36 10.13 7.13
N VAL A 261 -5.74 10.26 5.96
CA VAL A 261 -5.40 9.14 5.06
C VAL A 261 -3.98 9.32 4.57
N ALA A 262 -3.13 8.32 4.78
CA ALA A 262 -1.90 8.14 4.03
C ALA A 262 -2.15 7.10 2.94
N LEU A 263 -2.06 7.51 1.67
CA LEU A 263 -2.18 6.62 0.53
C LEU A 263 -0.83 6.46 -0.17
N PHE A 264 -0.57 5.26 -0.68
CA PHE A 264 0.58 4.95 -1.51
C PHE A 264 0.18 3.97 -2.60
N GLU A 265 0.86 4.03 -3.73
CA GLU A 265 0.75 3.05 -4.80
C GLU A 265 2.07 2.94 -5.56
N ARG A 266 2.01 2.64 -6.87
CA ARG A 266 3.13 2.27 -7.73
C ARG A 266 4.31 3.24 -7.67
N GLY A 267 4.10 4.56 -7.53
CA GLY A 267 5.22 5.50 -7.44
C GLY A 267 6.12 5.26 -6.23
N ALA A 268 5.55 4.82 -5.10
CA ALA A 268 6.29 4.48 -3.88
C ALA A 268 6.65 2.99 -3.77
N SER A 269 5.88 2.09 -4.42
CA SER A 269 6.00 0.64 -4.26
C SER A 269 6.67 -0.11 -5.42
N ALA A 270 6.78 0.46 -6.62
CA ALA A 270 7.43 -0.20 -7.76
C ALA A 270 8.95 0.02 -7.80
N HIS A 271 9.59 -0.25 -6.67
CA HIS A 271 11.05 -0.23 -6.48
C HIS A 271 11.49 -1.53 -5.82
N THR A 272 12.78 -1.83 -5.83
CA THR A 272 13.32 -3.02 -5.16
C THR A 272 13.06 -3.03 -3.65
N ASN A 273 12.96 -1.86 -3.02
CA ASN A 273 12.60 -1.65 -1.62
C ASN A 273 11.14 -1.21 -1.43
N GLY A 274 10.32 -1.21 -2.47
CA GLY A 274 9.01 -0.55 -2.47
C GLY A 274 7.98 -1.21 -1.54
N ALA A 275 8.15 -2.49 -1.23
CA ALA A 275 7.38 -3.17 -0.19
C ALA A 275 7.59 -2.52 1.19
N TYR A 276 8.84 -2.26 1.57
CA TYR A 276 9.17 -1.62 2.84
C TYR A 276 8.73 -0.14 2.88
N ASN A 277 8.83 0.57 1.75
CA ASN A 277 8.25 1.92 1.63
C ASN A 277 6.75 1.89 1.93
N GLY A 278 6.02 0.97 1.29
CA GLY A 278 4.60 0.78 1.53
C GLY A 278 4.28 0.43 2.98
N MET A 279 5.03 -0.46 3.62
CA MET A 279 4.84 -0.83 5.02
C MET A 279 4.97 0.39 5.95
N ALA A 280 6.02 1.20 5.77
CA ALA A 280 6.22 2.41 6.55
C ALA A 280 5.08 3.42 6.36
N ILE A 281 4.62 3.62 5.11
CA ILE A 281 3.51 4.55 4.82
C ILE A 281 2.19 4.01 5.40
N HIS A 282 1.92 2.71 5.26
CA HIS A 282 0.71 2.08 5.78
C HIS A 282 0.66 2.10 7.30
N ALA A 283 1.81 1.91 7.97
CA ALA A 283 1.94 2.02 9.42
C ALA A 283 1.55 3.40 9.94
N LEU A 284 1.71 4.48 9.17
CA LEU A 284 1.24 5.81 9.56
C LEU A 284 -0.28 5.81 9.79
N ASN A 285 -1.07 5.13 8.95
CA ASN A 285 -2.51 5.02 9.16
C ASN A 285 -2.84 4.30 10.47
N ALA A 286 -2.11 3.22 10.79
CA ALA A 286 -2.30 2.46 12.03
C ALA A 286 -1.91 3.29 13.26
N LEU A 287 -0.72 3.89 13.26
CA LEU A 287 -0.22 4.75 14.35
C LEU A 287 -1.16 5.91 14.66
N THR A 288 -1.91 6.37 13.66
CA THR A 288 -2.80 7.53 13.80
C THR A 288 -4.28 7.15 13.87
N GLY A 289 -4.62 5.86 14.08
CA GLY A 289 -6.00 5.41 14.28
C GLY A 289 -6.90 5.56 13.07
N ASN A 290 -6.32 5.63 11.87
CA ASN A 290 -7.04 5.83 10.61
C ASN A 290 -7.39 4.51 9.90
N MET A 291 -6.97 3.37 10.45
CA MET A 291 -7.34 2.04 9.97
C MET A 291 -8.80 1.74 10.32
N PHE A 292 -9.58 1.33 9.31
CA PHE A 292 -11.01 1.01 9.43
C PHE A 292 -11.89 2.14 9.98
N ALA A 293 -11.41 3.39 9.91
CA ALA A 293 -12.07 4.55 10.47
C ALA A 293 -12.86 5.37 9.43
N LYS A 294 -13.91 6.06 9.86
CA LYS A 294 -14.62 7.06 9.04
C LYS A 294 -13.64 8.20 8.69
N GLY A 295 -13.55 8.54 7.41
CA GLY A 295 -12.57 9.51 6.90
C GLY A 295 -11.12 8.97 6.77
N GLY A 296 -10.89 7.70 7.12
CA GLY A 296 -9.62 6.99 6.98
C GLY A 296 -9.67 5.90 5.89
N LEU A 297 -8.91 4.82 6.10
CA LEU A 297 -9.02 3.60 5.30
C LEU A 297 -10.27 2.84 5.75
N ARG A 298 -11.35 2.85 4.96
CA ARG A 298 -12.65 2.28 5.36
C ARG A 298 -12.73 0.77 5.15
N GLY A 299 -11.93 0.23 4.25
CA GLY A 299 -11.86 -1.19 3.96
C GLY A 299 -11.07 -1.44 2.69
N TYR A 300 -11.44 -2.48 1.96
CA TYR A 300 -10.75 -2.91 0.74
C TYR A 300 -11.74 -3.08 -0.41
N GLN A 301 -11.21 -3.05 -1.63
CA GLN A 301 -12.00 -3.26 -2.83
C GLN A 301 -12.61 -4.66 -2.82
N MET A 302 -13.94 -4.71 -2.84
CA MET A 302 -14.70 -5.95 -2.87
C MET A 302 -14.57 -6.63 -4.23
N LYS A 303 -14.42 -7.96 -4.23
CA LYS A 303 -14.57 -8.76 -5.45
C LYS A 303 -16.05 -8.91 -5.79
N THR A 304 -16.39 -8.82 -7.07
CA THR A 304 -17.73 -9.16 -7.55
C THR A 304 -17.98 -10.65 -7.34
N ALA A 305 -19.10 -11.01 -6.72
CA ALA A 305 -19.51 -12.40 -6.63
C ALA A 305 -19.95 -12.90 -8.01
N TRP A 306 -19.36 -14.00 -8.48
CA TRP A 306 -19.70 -14.64 -9.75
C TRP A 306 -20.38 -15.98 -9.50
N ALA A 307 -21.19 -16.44 -10.46
CA ALA A 307 -21.79 -17.77 -10.41
C ALA A 307 -20.70 -18.85 -10.49
N LYS A 308 -20.97 -20.03 -9.91
CA LYS A 308 -20.07 -21.19 -10.05
C LYS A 308 -19.91 -21.55 -11.53
N LEU A 309 -18.70 -21.94 -11.92
CA LEU A 309 -18.43 -22.41 -13.26
C LEU A 309 -19.23 -23.70 -13.54
N PRO A 310 -19.66 -23.92 -14.79
CA PRO A 310 -20.35 -25.14 -15.19
C PRO A 310 -19.41 -26.35 -15.34
N ILE A 311 -18.11 -26.19 -15.13
CA ILE A 311 -17.07 -27.20 -15.37
C ILE A 311 -16.25 -27.39 -14.09
N ASN A 312 -16.01 -28.64 -13.72
CA ASN A 312 -15.04 -29.03 -12.69
C ASN A 312 -13.87 -29.75 -13.38
N TYR A 313 -12.65 -29.23 -13.20
CA TYR A 313 -11.49 -29.79 -13.87
C TYR A 313 -11.12 -31.19 -13.34
N GLU A 314 -11.52 -31.54 -12.11
CA GLU A 314 -11.30 -32.86 -11.52
C GLU A 314 -12.13 -33.96 -12.22
N ASP A 315 -13.10 -33.58 -13.06
CA ASP A 315 -13.93 -34.52 -13.82
C ASP A 315 -13.21 -35.05 -15.10
N TYR A 316 -12.00 -34.56 -15.40
CA TYR A 316 -11.22 -34.83 -16.63
C TYR A 316 -9.75 -35.12 -16.34
#